data_AF-A0A935IY35-F1
#
_entry.id   AF-A0A935IY35-F1
#
_cell.length_a   1.000
_cell.length_b   1.000
_cell.length_c   1.000
_cell.angle_alpha   90.00
_cell.angle_beta   90.00
_cell.angle_gamma   90.00
#
_symmetry.space_group_name_H-M   'P 1'
#
loop_
_entity.id
_entity.type
_entity.pdbx_description
1 polymer ?
#
loop_
_entity_poly.entity_id
_entity_poly.type
_entity_poly.pdbx_seq_one_letter_code
_entity_poly.pdbx_strand_id
1 'polypeptide(L)'
;MPQLKEAFLASEWAWRTPIDVEVAIETVIDGIAVRGRIDAVFGRTDGGVTVVDWKTGPQPSGADAAHRALQVGAYALAYVRLRGLSPDQVDAAFYYARTGTTVRPTLPDEAELIRLLGSIAD
;
A
#
# COMPACT_ATOMS: atom_id res chain seq x y z
N MET A 1 -23.83 4.14 4.21
CA MET A 1 -23.41 3.84 2.83
C MET A 1 -23.32 5.07 1.92
N PRO A 2 -24.30 6.00 1.87
CA PRO A 2 -24.23 7.19 1.01
C PRO A 2 -22.96 8.02 1.23
N GLN A 3 -22.60 8.26 2.49
CA GLN A 3 -21.42 9.05 2.88
C GLN A 3 -20.08 8.46 2.39
N LEU A 4 -19.93 7.13 2.37
CA LEU A 4 -18.69 6.50 1.87
C LEU A 4 -18.55 6.68 0.36
N LYS A 5 -19.67 6.57 -0.38
CA LYS A 5 -19.71 6.80 -1.83
C LYS A 5 -19.42 8.27 -2.14
N GLU A 6 -20.03 9.20 -1.42
CA GLU A 6 -19.78 10.64 -1.58
C GLU A 6 -18.32 11.00 -1.30
N ALA A 7 -17.76 10.50 -0.19
CA ALA A 7 -16.34 10.71 0.12
C ALA A 7 -15.42 10.18 -0.99
N PHE A 8 -15.70 8.95 -1.49
CA PHE A 8 -14.92 8.39 -2.59
C PHE A 8 -15.02 9.24 -3.86
N LEU A 9 -16.23 9.62 -4.27
CA LEU A 9 -16.46 10.45 -5.46
C LEU A 9 -15.79 11.84 -5.37
N ALA A 10 -15.58 12.35 -4.16
CA ALA A 10 -14.85 13.59 -3.92
C ALA A 10 -13.31 13.40 -3.87
N SER A 11 -12.81 12.17 -3.82
CA SER A 11 -11.37 11.88 -3.70
C SER A 11 -10.64 11.93 -5.05
N GLU A 12 -9.30 12.02 -5.01
CA GLU A 12 -8.45 11.92 -6.20
C GLU A 12 -8.63 10.59 -6.95
N TRP A 13 -9.03 9.52 -6.26
CA TRP A 13 -9.09 8.17 -6.81
C TRP A 13 -10.30 7.95 -7.72
N ALA A 14 -11.42 8.66 -7.49
CA ALA A 14 -12.64 8.50 -8.29
C ALA A 14 -12.47 8.91 -9.75
N TRP A 15 -11.47 9.76 -10.04
CA TRP A 15 -11.21 10.31 -11.36
C TRP A 15 -9.98 9.69 -12.04
N ARG A 16 -9.36 8.69 -11.40
CA ARG A 16 -8.20 7.99 -11.93
C ARG A 16 -8.61 6.58 -12.35
N THR A 17 -7.99 6.09 -13.42
CA THR A 17 -8.14 4.69 -13.83
C THR A 17 -6.99 3.88 -13.21
N PRO A 18 -7.28 2.84 -12.41
CA PRO A 18 -6.23 1.96 -11.92
C PRO A 18 -5.61 1.19 -13.10
N ILE A 19 -4.29 0.99 -13.06
CA ILE A 19 -3.58 0.15 -14.02
C ILE A 19 -3.71 -1.33 -13.69
N ASP A 20 -3.88 -1.64 -12.40
CA ASP A 20 -4.14 -2.98 -11.90
C ASP A 20 -5.12 -2.91 -10.72
N VAL A 21 -5.92 -3.95 -10.54
CA VAL A 21 -6.86 -4.12 -9.42
C VAL A 21 -6.81 -5.54 -8.89
N GLU A 22 -7.00 -5.71 -7.58
CA GLU A 22 -7.06 -7.02 -6.91
C GLU A 22 -5.85 -7.93 -7.25
N VAL A 23 -4.64 -7.36 -7.24
CA VAL A 23 -3.41 -8.06 -7.64
C VAL A 23 -2.96 -8.99 -6.54
N ALA A 24 -3.00 -10.30 -6.81
CA ALA A 24 -2.37 -11.28 -5.93
C ALA A 24 -0.84 -11.10 -5.97
N ILE A 25 -0.24 -11.03 -4.78
CA ILE A 25 1.20 -10.92 -4.61
C ILE A 25 1.72 -12.05 -3.73
N GLU A 26 2.90 -12.53 -4.08
CA GLU A 26 3.69 -13.46 -3.29
C GLU A 26 5.16 -13.06 -3.43
N THR A 27 5.84 -12.92 -2.30
CA THR A 27 7.27 -12.66 -2.28
C THR A 27 7.91 -13.23 -1.02
N VAL A 28 9.23 -13.40 -1.03
CA VAL A 28 10.00 -13.84 0.13
C VAL A 28 10.96 -12.73 0.53
N ILE A 29 10.90 -12.30 1.78
CA ILE A 29 11.79 -11.28 2.35
C ILE A 29 12.55 -11.96 3.48
N ASP A 30 13.86 -12.15 3.30
CA ASP A 30 14.74 -12.85 4.26
C ASP A 30 14.14 -14.17 4.80
N GLY A 31 13.71 -15.04 3.89
CA GLY A 31 13.10 -16.34 4.23
C GLY A 31 11.64 -16.27 4.70
N ILE A 32 11.10 -15.08 4.97
CA ILE A 32 9.70 -14.89 5.38
C ILE A 32 8.82 -14.71 4.15
N ALA A 33 7.84 -15.62 3.99
CA ALA A 33 6.86 -15.54 2.91
C ALA A 33 5.83 -14.44 3.21
N VAL A 34 5.73 -13.46 2.32
CA VAL A 34 4.69 -12.44 2.30
C VAL A 34 3.72 -12.76 1.19
N ARG A 35 2.45 -12.97 1.57
CA ARG A 35 1.35 -13.21 0.63
C ARG A 35 0.22 -12.23 0.91
N GLY A 36 -0.44 -11.78 -0.13
CA GLY A 36 -1.51 -10.82 0.02
C GLY A 36 -2.16 -10.44 -1.30
N ARG A 37 -2.98 -9.41 -1.22
CA ARG A 37 -3.62 -8.80 -2.37
C ARG A 37 -3.54 -7.29 -2.25
N ILE A 38 -3.12 -6.65 -3.32
CA ILE A 38 -3.17 -5.20 -3.48
C ILE A 38 -4.54 -4.85 -4.05
N ASP A 39 -5.24 -3.91 -3.40
CA ASP A 39 -6.58 -3.55 -3.84
C ASP A 39 -6.56 -2.84 -5.21
N ALA A 40 -5.65 -1.87 -5.38
CA ALA A 40 -5.46 -1.18 -6.64
C ALA A 40 -4.05 -0.60 -6.80
N VAL A 41 -3.64 -0.41 -8.05
CA VAL A 41 -2.42 0.30 -8.42
C VAL A 41 -2.76 1.39 -9.42
N PHE A 42 -2.23 2.60 -9.23
CA PHE A 42 -2.46 3.73 -10.11
C PHE A 42 -1.15 4.29 -10.65
N GLY A 43 -1.10 4.64 -11.93
CA GLY A 43 0.05 5.33 -12.51
C GLY A 43 0.23 6.74 -11.95
N ARG A 44 1.47 7.16 -11.72
CA ARG A 44 1.91 8.52 -11.38
C ARG A 44 2.37 9.26 -12.63
N THR A 45 2.36 10.60 -12.58
CA THR A 45 2.74 11.46 -13.72
C THR A 45 4.23 11.40 -14.06
N ASP A 46 5.07 10.97 -13.12
CA ASP A 46 6.51 10.78 -13.29
C ASP A 46 6.88 9.39 -13.84
N GLY A 47 5.90 8.59 -14.22
CA GLY A 47 6.10 7.24 -14.74
C GLY A 47 6.20 6.16 -13.66
N GLY A 48 6.14 6.51 -12.38
CA GLY A 48 6.00 5.56 -11.30
C GLY A 48 4.55 5.12 -11.08
N VAL A 49 4.31 4.38 -10.00
CA VAL A 49 2.98 3.91 -9.59
C VAL A 49 2.77 4.09 -8.09
N THR A 50 1.50 4.15 -7.69
CA THR A 50 1.06 4.12 -6.30
C THR A 50 0.24 2.86 -6.04
N VAL A 51 0.67 2.06 -5.07
CA VAL A 51 -0.12 0.97 -4.49
C VAL A 51 -1.13 1.57 -3.51
N VAL A 52 -2.41 1.27 -3.68
CA VAL A 52 -3.48 1.82 -2.84
C VAL A 52 -4.21 0.72 -2.11
N ASP A 53 -4.43 0.95 -0.82
CA ASP A 53 -5.24 0.10 0.05
C ASP A 53 -6.44 0.90 0.60
N TRP A 54 -7.64 0.31 0.48
CA TRP A 54 -8.90 0.95 0.87
C TRP A 54 -9.28 0.60 2.31
N LYS A 55 -9.44 1.60 3.17
CA LYS A 55 -9.80 1.43 4.58
C LYS A 55 -11.18 2.01 4.89
N THR A 56 -12.02 1.21 5.56
CA THR A 56 -13.34 1.62 6.09
C THR A 56 -13.35 1.91 7.60
N GLY A 57 -12.31 1.42 8.30
CA GLY A 57 -12.06 1.67 9.71
C GLY A 57 -11.38 3.02 9.98
N PRO A 58 -11.15 3.37 11.26
CA PRO A 58 -10.43 4.58 11.62
C PRO A 58 -8.97 4.54 11.15
N GLN A 59 -8.39 5.72 10.95
CA GLN A 59 -6.95 5.86 10.76
C GLN A 59 -6.21 5.44 12.03
N PRO A 60 -5.22 4.53 11.95
CA PRO A 60 -4.43 4.13 13.10
C PRO A 60 -3.45 5.24 13.51
N SER A 61 -2.89 5.09 14.70
CA SER A 61 -1.85 5.96 15.25
C SER A 61 -0.75 5.14 15.93
N GLY A 62 0.44 5.72 16.11
CA GLY A 62 1.53 5.07 16.84
C GLY A 62 1.97 3.75 16.22
N ALA A 63 2.11 2.71 17.04
CA ALA A 63 2.56 1.39 16.62
C ALA A 63 1.67 0.77 15.53
N ASP A 64 0.35 0.96 15.60
CA ASP A 64 -0.57 0.43 14.59
C ASP A 64 -0.36 1.08 13.22
N ALA A 65 -0.02 2.37 13.20
CA ALA A 65 0.31 3.05 11.94
C ALA A 65 1.63 2.52 11.36
N ALA A 66 2.63 2.27 12.21
CA ALA A 66 3.90 1.68 11.81
C ALA A 66 3.72 0.26 11.26
N HIS A 67 2.90 -0.59 11.90
CA HIS A 67 2.60 -1.93 11.39
C HIS A 67 1.90 -1.91 10.03
N ARG A 68 1.01 -0.94 9.78
CA ARG A 68 0.39 -0.78 8.45
C ARG A 68 1.40 -0.30 7.41
N ALA A 69 2.27 0.63 7.76
CA ALA A 69 3.34 1.08 6.88
C ALA A 69 4.28 -0.10 6.51
N LEU A 70 4.62 -0.94 7.48
CA LEU A 70 5.37 -2.19 7.25
C LEU A 70 4.65 -3.13 6.28
N GLN A 71 3.35 -3.39 6.50
CA GLN A 71 2.56 -4.25 5.63
C GLN A 71 2.53 -3.73 4.19
N VAL A 72 2.18 -2.46 4.00
CA VAL A 72 2.05 -1.89 2.64
C VAL A 72 3.41 -1.71 1.96
N GLY A 73 4.48 -1.49 2.73
CA GLY A 73 5.86 -1.51 2.24
C GLY A 73 6.26 -2.88 1.69
N ALA A 74 5.91 -3.96 2.40
CA ALA A 74 6.13 -5.31 1.90
C ALA A 74 5.31 -5.59 0.61
N TYR A 75 4.10 -5.02 0.49
CA TYR A 75 3.28 -5.14 -0.72
C TYR A 75 3.87 -4.34 -1.88
N ALA A 76 4.36 -3.14 -1.62
CA ALA A 76 5.07 -2.33 -2.61
C ALA A 76 6.31 -3.07 -3.14
N LEU A 77 7.14 -3.63 -2.25
CA LEU A 77 8.30 -4.45 -2.64
C LEU A 77 7.89 -5.69 -3.45
N ALA A 78 6.81 -6.37 -3.05
CA ALA A 78 6.28 -7.50 -3.81
C ALA A 78 5.84 -7.08 -5.22
N TYR A 79 5.20 -5.93 -5.37
CA TYR A 79 4.79 -5.38 -6.66
C TYR A 79 5.98 -4.96 -7.53
N VAL A 80 6.99 -4.32 -6.93
CA VAL A 80 8.28 -3.99 -7.58
C VAL A 80 8.86 -5.24 -8.24
N ARG A 81 8.97 -6.33 -7.47
CA ARG A 81 9.52 -7.62 -7.95
C ARG A 81 8.61 -8.27 -9.00
N LEU A 82 7.30 -8.25 -8.79
CA LEU A 82 6.31 -8.82 -9.72
C LEU A 82 6.35 -8.13 -11.10
N ARG A 83 6.60 -6.82 -11.12
CA ARG A 83 6.61 -6.01 -12.35
C ARG A 83 8.00 -5.71 -12.90
N GLY A 84 9.07 -6.07 -12.18
CA GLY A 84 10.45 -5.76 -12.57
C GLY A 84 10.75 -4.27 -12.55
N LEU A 85 10.18 -3.53 -11.59
CA LEU A 85 10.41 -2.08 -11.41
C LEU A 85 11.60 -1.82 -10.49
N SER A 86 12.03 -0.56 -10.43
CA SER A 86 12.94 -0.09 -9.37
C SER A 86 12.13 0.37 -8.14
N PRO A 87 12.64 0.21 -6.89
CA PRO A 87 11.88 0.55 -5.68
C PRO A 87 11.38 2.00 -5.61
N ASP A 88 12.16 2.96 -6.14
CA ASP A 88 11.80 4.39 -6.22
C ASP A 88 10.62 4.68 -7.17
N GLN A 89 10.28 3.71 -8.04
CA GLN A 89 9.12 3.82 -8.92
C GLN A 89 7.81 3.49 -8.23
N VAL A 90 7.82 2.92 -7.01
CA VAL A 90 6.60 2.49 -6.32
C VAL A 90 6.45 3.19 -4.97
N ASP A 91 5.37 3.95 -4.80
CA ASP A 91 4.94 4.47 -3.49
C ASP A 91 3.62 3.82 -3.04
N ALA A 92 3.12 4.18 -1.86
CA ALA A 92 1.87 3.67 -1.35
C ALA A 92 0.95 4.74 -0.78
N ALA A 93 -0.34 4.43 -0.74
CA ALA A 93 -1.35 5.24 -0.07
C ALA A 93 -2.41 4.37 0.60
N PHE A 94 -2.91 4.85 1.73
CA PHE A 94 -4.16 4.37 2.33
C PHE A 94 -5.25 5.40 2.06
N TYR A 95 -6.42 4.95 1.62
CA TYR A 95 -7.60 5.82 1.55
C TYR A 95 -8.64 5.41 2.58
N TYR A 96 -8.94 6.32 3.51
CA TYR A 96 -9.90 6.13 4.59
C TYR A 96 -11.27 6.64 4.19
N ALA A 97 -12.13 5.76 3.68
CA ALA A 97 -13.43 6.11 3.10
C ALA A 97 -14.39 6.79 4.08
N ARG A 98 -14.23 6.58 5.39
CA ARG A 98 -15.04 7.24 6.43
C ARG A 98 -14.76 8.74 6.52
N THR A 99 -13.52 9.14 6.29
CA THR A 99 -13.07 10.54 6.42
C THR A 99 -12.76 11.18 5.07
N GLY A 100 -12.72 10.40 3.98
CA GLY A 100 -12.29 10.87 2.66
C GLY A 100 -10.79 11.18 2.57
N THR A 101 -9.99 10.71 3.54
CA THR A 101 -8.58 11.10 3.66
C THR A 101 -7.67 10.08 2.99
N THR A 102 -6.76 10.57 2.14
CA THR A 102 -5.61 9.80 1.66
C THR A 102 -4.41 10.05 2.59
N VAL A 103 -3.79 8.99 3.07
CA VAL A 103 -2.55 9.03 3.86
C VAL A 103 -1.45 8.33 3.07
N ARG A 104 -0.32 9.01 2.90
CA ARG A 104 0.87 8.48 2.21
C ARG A 104 1.94 8.19 3.27
N PRO A 105 2.11 6.92 3.68
CA PRO A 105 3.13 6.57 4.67
C PRO A 105 4.53 6.67 4.06
N THR A 106 5.54 6.94 4.89
CA THR A 106 6.92 6.60 4.54
C THR A 106 7.03 5.09 4.48
N LEU A 107 7.54 4.57 3.36
CA LEU A 107 7.76 3.14 3.21
C LEU A 107 9.13 2.75 3.76
N PRO A 108 9.21 1.66 4.55
CA PRO A 108 10.50 1.09 4.90
C PRO A 108 11.20 0.60 3.62
N ASP A 109 12.51 0.79 3.55
CA ASP A 109 13.32 0.15 2.53
C ASP A 109 13.42 -1.37 2.77
N GLU A 110 14.01 -2.10 1.83
CA GLU A 110 14.14 -3.56 1.95
C GLU A 110 14.93 -3.99 3.18
N ALA A 111 15.98 -3.25 3.57
CA ALA A 111 16.78 -3.59 4.76
C ALA A 111 15.97 -3.37 6.04
N GLU A 112 15.17 -2.31 6.09
CA GLU A 112 14.26 -2.03 7.19
C GLU A 112 13.12 -3.05 7.26
N LEU A 113 12.57 -3.48 6.11
CA LEU A 113 11.59 -4.56 6.04
C LEU A 113 12.15 -5.86 6.62
N ILE A 114 13.37 -6.24 6.25
CA ILE A 114 14.04 -7.44 6.78
C ILE A 114 14.16 -7.34 8.31
N ARG A 115 14.70 -6.22 8.81
CA ARG A 115 14.88 -6.01 10.25
C ARG A 115 13.56 -6.08 11.02
N LEU A 116 12.51 -5.46 10.50
CA LEU A 116 11.19 -5.40 11.15
C LEU A 116 10.46 -6.74 11.11
N LEU A 117 10.50 -7.45 9.98
CA LEU A 117 9.87 -8.76 9.85
C LEU A 117 10.58 -9.81 10.71
N GLY A 118 11.91 -9.77 10.79
CA GLY A 118 12.68 -10.63 11.69
C GLY A 118 12.25 -10.48 13.15
N SER A 119 12.00 -9.25 13.61
CA SER A 119 11.56 -8.99 14.98
C SER A 119 10.15 -9.48 15.34
N ILE A 120 9.34 -9.90 14.35
CA ILE A 120 8.00 -10.46 14.55
C ILE A 120 8.04 -11.99 14.59
N ALA A 121 9.07 -12.60 14.00
CA ALA A 121 9.22 -14.05 13.92
C ALA A 121 9.87 -14.67 15.19
N ASP A 122 10.50 -13.83 16.03
CA ASP A 122 11.05 -14.16 17.34
C ASP A 122 10.00 -13.98 18.47
#